data_AF-S3BR45-F1
#
_entry.id   AF-S3BR45-F1
#
_cell.length_a   1.000
_cell.length_b   1.000
_cell.length_c   1.000
_cell.angle_alpha   90.00
_cell.angle_beta   90.00
_cell.angle_gamma   90.00
#
_symmetry.space_group_name_H-M   'P 1'
#
loop_
_entity.id
_entity.type
_entity.pdbx_description
1 polymer ?
#
loop_
_entity_poly.entity_id
_entity_poly.type
_entity_poly.pdbx_seq_one_letter_code
_entity_poly.pdbx_strand_id
1 'polypeptide(L)'
;MPRRKSLRVEVNGKTVPVPFIYPPFYPNEKVCWTPAPDPHDTKRYFVWGCRHFGAEWCRQRLLMLKKRNIYTFDEDYKMKQEELRGIESAVEGRHFPGGMRGAVWKHVWQQIKAAQNHVTPPLDHPSSKSSDKDGDSRFEMDMLGKIRNPPNQLTRPLSDSHEKQLEIERTTWGLNTEQYEYLRCLMKTRIIAQERSLAEDKMANGQLQEERQKLDARRIRLPLARNTPACKRIYDEYSRLLERYKNLRRGMLRADADRAFIHSEETARARHRALNKLIRRAPTTQEELMEKLLHWQKYGITIDEHDRLAQFYGFAPISRPDYTADPEKFNGDDYLSLCKQTLFSRPKPSPQYMSALVTKWSEGLILNNDEIKQLLSLHGYHDHTQIPIPPLPRQTRTSGLKCSRELANLVDGTPTNRSLNEQPLMTLRNGKYY
;
A
#
# COMPACT_ATOMS: atom_id res chain seq x y z
N MET A 1 40.16 10.54 15.91
CA MET A 1 39.45 11.10 14.73
C MET A 1 38.75 12.38 15.15
N PRO A 2 39.16 13.57 14.68
CA PRO A 2 38.47 14.81 15.01
C PRO A 2 37.01 14.71 14.55
N ARG A 3 36.06 15.01 15.45
CA ARG A 3 34.64 15.10 15.11
C ARG A 3 34.48 16.16 14.03
N ARG A 4 34.32 15.75 12.76
CA ARG A 4 34.01 16.67 11.65
C ARG A 4 32.73 17.41 12.05
N LYS A 5 32.83 18.73 12.23
CA LYS A 5 31.70 19.58 12.60
C LYS A 5 30.64 19.45 11.50
N SER A 6 29.40 19.10 11.87
CA SER A 6 28.27 19.10 10.93
C SER A 6 28.09 20.48 10.33
N LEU A 7 27.92 20.57 9.01
CA LEU A 7 27.56 21.82 8.34
C LEU A 7 26.11 22.16 8.70
N ARG A 8 25.76 23.44 8.75
CA ARG A 8 24.39 23.91 8.95
C ARG A 8 23.95 24.64 7.69
N VAL A 9 22.84 24.23 7.10
CA VAL A 9 22.24 24.86 5.91
C VAL A 9 20.87 25.41 6.25
N GLU A 10 20.47 26.49 5.60
CA GLU A 10 19.14 27.07 5.76
C GLU A 10 18.20 26.53 4.68
N VAL A 11 17.07 25.96 5.11
CA VAL A 11 16.01 25.44 4.23
C VAL A 11 14.69 26.00 4.74
N ASN A 12 14.03 26.83 3.93
CA ASN A 12 12.76 27.48 4.28
C ASN A 12 12.79 28.20 5.64
N GLY A 13 13.86 28.95 5.91
CA GLY A 13 14.05 29.67 7.18
C GLY A 13 14.46 28.80 8.37
N LYS A 14 14.67 27.49 8.19
CA LYS A 14 15.10 26.56 9.24
C LYS A 14 16.54 26.14 9.04
N THR A 15 17.33 26.19 10.10
CA THR A 15 18.71 25.68 10.08
C THR A 15 18.74 24.16 10.27
N VAL A 16 19.14 23.42 9.24
CA VAL A 16 19.23 21.95 9.25
C VAL A 16 20.70 21.51 9.32
N PRO A 17 21.07 20.61 10.25
CA PRO A 17 22.40 20.03 10.27
C PRO A 17 22.52 19.00 9.13
N VAL A 18 23.54 19.15 8.30
CA VAL A 18 23.87 18.24 7.21
C VAL A 18 25.29 17.71 7.38
N PRO A 19 25.60 16.52 6.84
CA PRO A 19 26.96 15.99 6.86
C PRO A 19 27.93 16.99 6.24
N PHE A 20 29.14 17.08 6.78
CA PHE A 20 30.23 17.85 6.17
C PHE A 20 30.72 17.11 4.93
N ILE A 21 29.95 17.26 3.86
CA ILE A 21 30.21 16.72 2.54
C ILE A 21 30.26 17.93 1.63
N TYR A 22 31.45 18.19 1.09
CA TYR A 22 31.64 19.34 0.21
C TYR A 22 30.72 19.21 -1.00
N PRO A 23 30.03 20.30 -1.38
CA PRO A 23 29.16 20.27 -2.52
C PRO A 23 29.91 20.02 -3.84
N PRO A 24 29.26 19.39 -4.84
CA PRO A 24 29.89 18.94 -6.08
C PRO A 24 30.44 20.04 -7.02
N PHE A 25 30.19 21.32 -6.75
CA PHE A 25 30.65 22.44 -7.57
C PHE A 25 31.94 23.10 -7.07
N TYR A 26 32.55 22.63 -5.97
CA TYR A 26 33.91 23.03 -5.64
C TYR A 26 34.87 22.22 -6.49
N PRO A 27 35.43 22.83 -7.53
CA PRO A 27 35.85 22.03 -8.67
C PRO A 27 37.32 21.61 -8.62
N ASN A 28 37.97 21.90 -7.50
CA ASN A 28 39.28 21.35 -7.14
C ASN A 28 39.16 20.31 -6.02
N GLU A 29 37.94 20.06 -5.52
CA GLU A 29 37.70 19.07 -4.49
C GLU A 29 37.16 17.81 -5.13
N LYS A 30 37.83 16.67 -4.88
CA LYS A 30 37.30 15.37 -5.27
C LYS A 30 35.99 15.16 -4.53
N VAL A 31 34.88 15.31 -5.27
CA VAL A 31 33.54 14.96 -4.85
C VAL A 31 33.54 13.47 -4.52
N CYS A 32 33.69 13.13 -3.24
CA CYS A 32 33.71 11.74 -2.76
C CYS A 32 32.31 11.12 -2.72
N TRP A 33 31.42 11.53 -3.62
CA TRP A 33 30.06 10.99 -3.67
C TRP A 33 30.09 9.65 -4.37
N THR A 34 29.52 8.65 -3.71
CA THR A 34 29.05 7.49 -4.47
C THR A 34 27.92 7.96 -5.39
N PRO A 35 27.88 7.55 -6.68
CA PRO A 35 26.82 7.93 -7.59
C PRO A 35 25.44 7.63 -6.99
N ALA A 36 24.48 8.53 -7.24
CA ALA A 36 23.11 8.29 -6.81
C ALA A 36 22.60 7.01 -7.46
N PRO A 37 22.03 6.05 -6.69
CA PRO A 37 21.38 4.89 -7.28
C PRO A 37 20.14 5.34 -8.06
N ASP A 38 19.61 4.42 -8.89
CA ASP A 38 18.34 4.64 -9.59
C ASP A 38 17.26 5.14 -8.60
N PRO A 39 16.59 6.28 -8.87
CA PRO A 39 15.49 6.79 -8.04
C PRO A 39 14.35 5.79 -7.83
N HIS A 40 14.18 4.84 -8.74
CA HIS A 40 13.19 3.77 -8.62
C HIS A 40 13.61 2.66 -7.63
N ASP A 41 14.91 2.49 -7.34
CA ASP A 41 15.38 1.63 -6.26
C ASP A 41 15.33 2.39 -4.93
N THR A 42 14.13 2.41 -4.37
CA THR A 42 13.80 3.32 -3.26
C THR A 42 14.51 2.96 -1.97
N LYS A 43 14.85 1.68 -1.78
CA LYS A 43 15.63 1.19 -0.65
C LYS A 43 17.09 1.61 -0.78
N ARG A 44 17.73 1.39 -1.94
CA ARG A 44 19.11 1.84 -2.15
C ARG A 44 19.20 3.36 -2.09
N TYR A 45 18.26 4.07 -2.69
CA TYR A 45 18.20 5.53 -2.64
C TYR A 45 17.98 6.04 -1.22
N PHE A 46 17.16 5.38 -0.39
CA PHE A 46 17.01 5.75 1.01
C PHE A 46 18.31 5.63 1.80
N VAL A 47 18.98 4.48 1.72
CA VAL A 47 20.27 4.25 2.42
C VAL A 47 21.33 5.22 1.94
N TRP A 48 21.40 5.45 0.62
CA TRP A 48 22.30 6.41 0.02
C TRP A 48 22.00 7.83 0.52
N GLY A 49 20.74 8.26 0.51
CA GLY A 49 20.33 9.59 0.95
C GLY A 49 20.62 9.84 2.44
N CYS A 50 20.39 8.85 3.31
CA CYS A 50 20.72 9.00 4.74
C CYS A 50 22.23 9.22 4.97
N ARG A 51 23.10 8.63 4.12
CA ARG A 51 24.56 8.84 4.19
C ARG A 51 24.96 10.23 3.69
N HIS A 52 24.32 10.74 2.64
CA HIS A 52 24.74 11.98 1.97
C HIS A 52 24.03 13.22 2.54
N PHE A 53 22.74 13.15 2.82
CA PHE A 53 21.93 14.26 3.32
C PHE A 53 21.83 14.29 4.86
N GLY A 54 22.21 13.21 5.52
CA GLY A 54 22.30 13.10 6.97
C GLY A 54 21.06 12.53 7.66
N ALA A 55 21.17 12.41 8.98
CA ALA A 55 20.16 11.77 9.82
C ALA A 55 18.82 12.53 9.83
N GLU A 56 18.84 13.86 9.72
CA GLU A 56 17.62 14.66 9.74
C GLU A 56 16.80 14.47 8.47
N TRP A 57 17.42 14.47 7.28
CA TRP A 57 16.76 14.09 6.03
C TRP A 57 16.16 12.68 6.12
N CYS A 58 16.93 11.72 6.67
CA CYS A 58 16.50 10.34 6.86
C CYS A 58 15.22 10.25 7.71
N ARG A 59 15.22 10.96 8.85
CA ARG A 59 14.10 11.03 9.79
C ARG A 59 12.88 11.69 9.15
N GLN A 60 13.06 12.83 8.48
CA GLN A 60 11.98 13.56 7.83
C GLN A 60 11.34 12.74 6.70
N ARG A 61 12.16 12.07 5.86
CA ARG A 61 11.65 11.21 4.79
C ARG A 61 10.85 10.03 5.31
N LEU A 62 11.34 9.35 6.35
CA LEU A 62 10.58 8.27 7.01
C LEU A 62 9.26 8.78 7.57
N LEU A 63 9.29 9.93 8.27
CA LEU A 63 8.10 10.50 8.88
C LEU A 63 7.07 10.95 7.82
N MET A 64 7.54 11.57 6.75
CA MET A 64 6.73 12.00 5.61
C MET A 64 6.03 10.79 4.97
N LEU A 65 6.76 9.73 4.64
CA LEU A 65 6.19 8.53 4.03
C LEU A 65 5.25 7.78 4.99
N LYS A 66 5.58 7.74 6.29
CA LYS A 66 4.74 7.09 7.32
C LYS A 66 3.42 7.82 7.55
N LYS A 67 3.45 9.17 7.52
CA LYS A 67 2.27 10.00 7.78
C LYS A 67 1.40 10.26 6.55
N ARG A 68 1.93 10.00 5.34
CA ARG A 68 1.23 10.26 4.09
C ARG A 68 -0.15 9.60 4.07
N ASN A 69 -1.18 10.40 3.84
CA ASN A 69 -2.50 9.89 3.50
C ASN A 69 -2.57 9.64 1.98
N ILE A 70 -2.46 8.38 1.58
CA ILE A 70 -2.52 7.99 0.16
C ILE A 70 -3.93 8.08 -0.44
N TYR A 71 -4.97 8.29 0.36
CA TYR A 71 -6.37 8.27 -0.09
C TYR A 71 -6.92 9.66 -0.40
N THR A 72 -6.21 10.72 -0.03
CA THR A 72 -6.57 12.12 -0.25
C THR A 72 -5.39 12.88 -0.84
N PHE A 73 -5.65 14.10 -1.33
CA PHE A 73 -4.57 15.05 -1.53
C PHE A 73 -4.00 15.41 -0.15
N ASP A 74 -2.68 15.36 0.00
CA ASP A 74 -1.98 15.54 1.27
C ASP A 74 -1.00 16.69 1.11
N GLU A 75 -1.45 17.89 1.49
CA GLU A 75 -0.66 19.13 1.42
C GLU A 75 0.57 19.05 2.33
N ASP A 76 0.41 18.50 3.53
CA ASP A 76 1.50 18.28 4.48
C ASP A 76 2.60 17.39 3.89
N TYR A 77 2.22 16.34 3.17
CA TYR A 77 3.15 15.49 2.44
C TYR A 77 3.88 16.28 1.35
N LYS A 78 3.17 17.09 0.57
CA LYS A 78 3.77 17.88 -0.51
C LYS A 78 4.75 18.93 0.02
N MET A 79 4.39 19.63 1.08
CA MET A 79 5.28 20.56 1.76
C MET A 79 6.54 19.86 2.30
N LYS A 80 6.40 18.73 2.99
CA LYS A 80 7.56 17.97 3.50
C LYS A 80 8.43 17.41 2.38
N GLN A 81 7.81 16.99 1.27
CA GLN A 81 8.53 16.54 0.09
C GLN A 81 9.37 17.68 -0.48
N GLU A 82 8.82 18.89 -0.57
CA GLU A 82 9.55 20.09 -0.98
C GLU A 82 10.68 20.46 0.00
N GLU A 83 10.44 20.43 1.32
CA GLU A 83 11.48 20.64 2.34
C GLU A 83 12.66 19.66 2.17
N LEU A 84 12.38 18.38 1.89
CA LEU A 84 13.42 17.38 1.60
C LEU A 84 14.21 17.74 0.33
N ARG A 85 13.55 18.19 -0.74
CA ARG A 85 14.24 18.64 -1.96
C ARG A 85 15.08 19.89 -1.71
N GLY A 86 14.68 20.74 -0.77
CA GLY A 86 15.46 21.88 -0.29
C GLY A 86 16.76 21.43 0.39
N ILE A 87 16.70 20.45 1.29
CA ILE A 87 17.90 19.86 1.92
C ILE A 87 18.82 19.25 0.86
N GLU A 88 18.27 18.45 -0.05
CA GLU A 88 19.05 17.83 -1.13
C GLU A 88 19.73 18.88 -2.01
N SER A 89 18.97 19.92 -2.38
CA SER A 89 19.49 21.03 -3.18
C SER A 89 20.57 21.81 -2.45
N ALA A 90 20.50 21.95 -1.13
CA ALA A 90 21.53 22.62 -0.34
C ALA A 90 22.82 21.78 -0.23
N VAL A 91 22.69 20.46 -0.06
CA VAL A 91 23.85 19.55 0.12
C VAL A 91 24.52 19.21 -1.21
N GLU A 92 23.73 18.96 -2.26
CA GLU A 92 24.23 18.84 -3.63
C GLU A 92 24.60 20.24 -4.19
N GLY A 93 24.40 21.30 -3.37
CA GLY A 93 24.46 22.75 -3.66
C GLY A 93 24.13 23.11 -5.09
N ARG A 94 22.95 22.65 -5.45
CA ARG A 94 22.24 22.99 -6.66
C ARG A 94 21.68 24.42 -6.63
N HIS A 95 21.92 25.12 -5.53
CA HIS A 95 21.65 26.53 -5.34
C HIS A 95 22.98 27.29 -5.32
N PHE A 96 23.11 28.32 -6.16
CA PHE A 96 24.28 29.18 -6.17
C PHE A 96 24.06 30.37 -5.22
N PRO A 97 24.76 30.45 -4.07
CA PRO A 97 24.62 31.59 -3.16
C PRO A 97 24.97 32.90 -3.87
N GLY A 98 24.10 33.92 -3.77
CA GLY A 98 24.24 35.18 -4.51
C GLY A 98 23.83 35.10 -5.99
N GLY A 99 23.25 33.97 -6.41
CA GLY A 99 22.81 33.72 -7.78
C GLY A 99 23.94 33.85 -8.79
N MET A 100 23.60 34.34 -9.98
CA MET A 100 24.55 34.53 -11.09
C MET A 100 25.64 35.58 -10.80
N ARG A 101 25.45 36.43 -9.80
CA ARG A 101 26.48 37.40 -9.36
C ARG A 101 27.34 36.86 -8.21
N GLY A 102 26.98 35.71 -7.65
CA GLY A 102 27.66 35.09 -6.53
C GLY A 102 29.03 34.55 -6.92
N ALA A 103 29.97 34.62 -5.97
CA ALA A 103 31.34 34.11 -6.14
C ALA A 103 31.38 32.64 -6.55
N VAL A 104 30.44 31.83 -6.03
CA VAL A 104 30.31 30.40 -6.34
C VAL A 104 29.99 30.19 -7.82
N TRP A 105 28.96 30.87 -8.35
CA TRP A 105 28.63 30.75 -9.76
C TRP A 105 29.76 31.26 -10.66
N LYS A 106 30.37 32.40 -10.31
CA LYS A 106 31.48 32.97 -11.10
C LYS A 106 32.63 31.97 -11.22
N HIS A 107 32.93 31.25 -10.16
CA HIS A 107 33.94 30.20 -10.18
C HIS A 107 33.54 29.02 -11.08
N VAL A 108 32.33 28.48 -10.93
CA VAL A 108 31.79 27.41 -11.79
C VAL A 108 31.82 27.81 -13.27
N TRP A 109 31.42 29.05 -13.56
CA TRP A 109 31.39 29.58 -14.91
C TRP A 109 32.78 29.69 -15.55
N GLN A 110 33.80 30.14 -14.81
CA GLN A 110 35.18 30.18 -15.29
C GLN A 110 35.66 28.79 -15.75
N GLN A 111 35.19 27.74 -15.10
CA GLN A 111 35.56 26.39 -15.47
C GLN A 111 34.80 25.83 -16.65
N ILE A 112 33.51 26.11 -16.74
CA ILE A 112 32.73 25.77 -17.93
C ILE A 112 33.41 26.40 -19.15
N LYS A 113 33.83 27.67 -19.03
CA LYS A 113 34.65 28.35 -20.05
C LYS A 113 35.97 27.64 -20.32
N ALA A 114 36.74 27.31 -19.28
CA ALA A 114 38.03 26.61 -19.46
C ALA A 114 37.85 25.25 -20.15
N ALA A 115 36.83 24.48 -19.78
CA ALA A 115 36.52 23.19 -20.38
C ALA A 115 36.08 23.33 -21.84
N GLN A 116 35.30 24.36 -22.19
CA GLN A 116 34.92 24.66 -23.57
C GLN A 116 36.14 25.02 -24.43
N ASN A 117 37.10 25.77 -23.87
CA ASN A 117 38.34 26.12 -24.56
C ASN A 117 39.28 24.92 -24.78
N HIS A 118 39.14 23.86 -23.98
CA HIS A 118 39.93 22.62 -24.09
C HIS A 118 39.30 21.55 -24.99
N VAL A 119 38.14 21.80 -25.60
CA VAL A 119 37.63 20.95 -26.69
C VAL A 119 38.47 21.25 -27.93
N THR A 120 39.63 20.60 -28.03
CA THR A 120 40.47 20.59 -29.23
C THR A 120 39.59 20.15 -30.42
N PRO A 121 39.65 20.83 -31.58
CA PRO A 121 38.99 20.34 -32.78
C PRO A 121 39.41 18.90 -33.06
N PRO A 122 38.54 18.06 -33.65
CA PRO A 122 38.89 16.68 -33.97
C PRO A 122 40.22 16.69 -34.72
N LEU A 123 41.23 16.01 -34.18
CA LEU A 123 42.41 15.68 -34.97
C LEU A 123 41.90 14.92 -36.18
N ASP A 124 41.98 15.55 -37.36
CA ASP A 124 41.82 14.87 -38.63
C ASP A 124 42.71 13.63 -38.57
N HIS A 125 42.09 12.45 -38.48
CA HIS A 125 42.79 11.20 -38.52
C HIS A 125 43.49 11.11 -39.88
N PRO A 126 44.83 11.12 -39.96
CA PRO A 126 45.47 10.73 -41.19
C PRO A 126 45.16 9.24 -41.37
N SER A 127 44.41 8.96 -42.43
CA SER A 127 44.21 7.63 -42.99
C SER A 127 45.58 6.93 -43.07
N SER A 128 45.82 5.98 -42.16
CA SER A 128 46.98 5.10 -42.22
C SER A 128 46.46 3.68 -42.38
N LYS A 129 46.58 3.20 -43.61
CA LYS A 129 46.46 1.80 -43.99
C LYS A 129 47.68 1.02 -43.48
N SER A 130 47.48 -0.29 -43.35
CA SER A 130 48.47 -1.35 -43.09
C SER A 130 48.82 -1.54 -41.61
N SER A 131 49.02 -2.74 -41.08
CA SER A 131 49.19 -4.08 -41.65
C SER A 131 48.89 -5.07 -40.54
N ASP A 132 48.36 -6.23 -40.91
CA ASP A 132 48.33 -7.44 -40.08
C ASP A 132 49.70 -7.71 -39.45
N LYS A 133 49.69 -8.12 -38.18
CA LYS A 133 50.47 -9.26 -37.67
C LYS A 133 50.08 -9.62 -36.24
N ASP A 134 49.68 -10.88 -36.12
CA ASP A 134 49.57 -11.65 -34.89
C ASP A 134 50.84 -11.60 -34.05
N GLY A 135 50.67 -11.60 -32.72
CA GLY A 135 51.79 -11.55 -31.79
C GLY A 135 51.33 -11.52 -30.34
N ASP A 136 50.92 -12.70 -29.87
CA ASP A 136 50.80 -13.14 -28.48
C ASP A 136 51.71 -12.38 -27.49
N SER A 137 51.11 -11.66 -26.53
CA SER A 137 51.83 -11.16 -25.36
C SER A 137 50.89 -11.00 -24.17
N ARG A 138 50.79 -12.11 -23.42
CA ARG A 138 51.01 -12.21 -21.98
C ARG A 138 50.49 -11.04 -21.12
N PHE A 139 49.45 -11.35 -20.36
CA PHE A 139 48.96 -10.62 -19.19
C PHE A 139 50.11 -10.10 -18.30
N GLU A 140 50.45 -8.82 -18.45
CA GLU A 140 51.13 -8.04 -17.42
C GLU A 140 50.09 -7.21 -16.67
N MET A 141 49.90 -7.63 -15.43
CA MET A 141 49.09 -6.99 -14.42
C MET A 141 49.90 -5.81 -13.86
N ASP A 142 49.95 -4.69 -14.58
CA ASP A 142 50.57 -3.46 -14.06
C ASP A 142 49.53 -2.38 -13.72
N MET A 143 49.42 -2.20 -12.41
CA MET A 143 49.23 -0.96 -11.66
C MET A 143 48.49 0.23 -12.29
N LEU A 144 47.41 0.63 -11.61
CA LEU A 144 47.26 1.97 -10.99
C LEU A 144 47.67 3.20 -11.82
N GLY A 145 47.47 3.18 -13.14
CA GLY A 145 47.83 4.26 -14.05
C GLY A 145 46.63 4.73 -14.85
N LYS A 146 46.11 5.92 -14.52
CA LYS A 146 45.05 6.66 -15.22
C LYS A 146 43.62 6.20 -14.90
N ILE A 147 43.21 6.48 -13.66
CA ILE A 147 41.85 7.00 -13.46
C ILE A 147 41.78 8.29 -14.30
N ARG A 148 41.38 8.17 -15.57
CA ARG A 148 40.72 9.26 -16.28
C ARG A 148 39.60 9.68 -15.33
N ASN A 149 39.68 10.89 -14.78
CA ASN A 149 38.56 11.49 -14.08
C ASN A 149 37.33 11.26 -14.96
N PRO A 150 36.31 10.52 -14.51
CA PRO A 150 35.10 10.45 -15.31
C PRO A 150 34.55 11.88 -15.34
N PRO A 151 34.22 12.43 -16.52
CA PRO A 151 33.64 13.75 -16.61
C PRO A 151 32.37 13.73 -15.77
N ASN A 152 32.30 14.58 -14.74
CA ASN A 152 31.13 14.90 -13.93
C ASN A 152 29.93 13.94 -14.11
N GLN A 153 29.98 12.73 -13.55
CA GLN A 153 28.91 11.72 -13.69
C GLN A 153 27.56 12.15 -13.04
N LEU A 154 27.48 13.36 -12.50
CA LEU A 154 26.23 14.00 -12.11
C LEU A 154 25.42 14.53 -13.30
N THR A 155 25.95 14.56 -14.52
CA THR A 155 25.21 15.00 -15.70
C THR A 155 24.46 13.85 -16.34
N ARG A 156 23.27 13.55 -15.80
CA ARG A 156 22.23 12.94 -16.63
C ARG A 156 21.93 13.91 -17.79
N PRO A 157 21.85 13.45 -19.05
CA PRO A 157 21.43 14.31 -20.16
C PRO A 157 20.04 14.88 -19.85
N LEU A 158 19.81 16.16 -20.14
CA LEU A 158 18.43 16.65 -20.18
C LEU A 158 17.69 15.87 -21.26
N SER A 159 16.39 15.66 -21.08
CA SER A 159 15.59 15.21 -22.21
C SER A 159 15.58 16.29 -23.30
N ASP A 160 15.52 15.85 -24.55
CA ASP A 160 15.49 16.73 -25.73
C ASP A 160 14.43 17.83 -25.63
N SER A 161 13.30 17.55 -24.96
CA SER A 161 12.24 18.53 -24.73
C SER A 161 12.68 19.71 -23.85
N HIS A 162 13.46 19.44 -22.82
CA HIS A 162 13.91 20.46 -21.88
C HIS A 162 15.05 21.29 -22.49
N GLU A 163 15.98 20.69 -23.23
CA GLU A 163 17.02 21.46 -23.94
C GLU A 163 16.41 22.36 -25.01
N LYS A 164 15.42 21.86 -25.76
CA LYS A 164 14.67 22.68 -26.74
C LYS A 164 13.99 23.88 -26.08
N GLN A 165 13.39 23.70 -24.90
CA GLN A 165 12.77 24.80 -24.18
C GLN A 165 13.79 25.87 -23.77
N LEU A 166 14.94 25.47 -23.22
CA LEU A 166 16.01 26.42 -22.88
C LEU A 166 16.56 27.13 -24.11
N GLU A 167 16.64 26.46 -25.25
CA GLU A 167 17.11 27.09 -26.50
C GLU A 167 16.09 28.09 -27.06
N ILE A 168 14.79 27.80 -26.93
CA ILE A 168 13.72 28.75 -27.24
C ILE A 168 13.82 29.96 -26.30
N GLU A 169 14.00 29.76 -24.99
CA GLU A 169 14.18 30.86 -24.04
C GLU A 169 15.44 31.68 -24.34
N ARG A 170 16.54 31.01 -24.74
CA ARG A 170 17.79 31.66 -25.15
C ARG A 170 17.59 32.60 -26.32
N THR A 171 16.92 32.12 -27.37
CA THR A 171 16.65 32.89 -28.58
C THR A 171 15.62 33.99 -28.34
N THR A 172 14.56 33.70 -27.60
CA THR A 172 13.46 34.63 -27.32
C THR A 172 13.88 35.78 -26.40
N TRP A 173 14.69 35.50 -25.37
CA TRP A 173 15.10 36.48 -24.36
C TRP A 173 16.52 37.02 -24.58
N GLY A 174 17.21 36.59 -25.64
CA GLY A 174 18.57 37.02 -25.94
C GLY A 174 19.56 36.65 -24.83
N LEU A 175 19.42 35.47 -24.23
CA LEU A 175 20.27 35.06 -23.12
C LEU A 175 21.72 34.90 -23.59
N ASN A 176 22.64 35.54 -22.88
CA ASN A 176 24.07 35.33 -23.12
C ASN A 176 24.50 33.93 -22.65
N THR A 177 25.69 33.48 -23.06
CA THR A 177 26.17 32.12 -22.75
C THR A 177 26.25 31.84 -21.25
N GLU A 178 26.59 32.84 -20.42
CA GLU A 178 26.64 32.68 -18.96
C GLU A 178 25.24 32.48 -18.38
N GLN A 179 24.28 33.31 -18.79
CA GLN A 179 22.88 33.23 -18.38
C GLN A 179 22.26 31.89 -18.78
N TYR A 180 22.54 31.44 -20.00
CA TYR A 180 22.08 30.16 -20.51
C TYR A 180 22.62 28.99 -19.69
N GLU A 181 23.93 28.92 -19.46
CA GLU A 181 24.51 27.82 -18.67
C GLU A 181 24.08 27.84 -17.20
N TYR A 182 23.86 29.04 -16.64
CA TYR A 182 23.28 29.19 -15.31
C TYR A 182 21.88 28.57 -15.23
N LEU A 183 20.99 28.95 -16.14
CA LEU A 183 19.62 28.43 -16.18
C LEU A 183 19.61 26.93 -16.49
N ARG A 184 20.50 26.46 -17.38
CA ARG A 184 20.66 25.04 -17.68
C ARG A 184 21.03 24.23 -16.44
N CYS A 185 21.93 24.73 -15.59
CA CYS A 185 22.28 24.07 -14.33
C CYS A 185 21.10 24.02 -13.34
N LEU A 186 20.37 25.13 -13.19
CA LEU A 186 19.17 25.18 -12.34
C LEU A 186 18.05 24.25 -12.85
N MET A 187 17.91 24.13 -14.16
CA MET A 187 16.89 23.29 -14.78
C MET A 187 17.18 21.80 -14.58
N LYS A 188 18.44 21.35 -14.79
CA LYS A 188 18.89 19.99 -14.47
C LYS A 188 18.53 19.60 -13.04
N THR A 189 18.77 20.52 -12.13
CA THR A 189 18.47 20.38 -10.72
C THR A 189 16.99 20.13 -10.47
N ARG A 190 16.15 21.01 -11.03
CA ARG A 190 14.71 20.94 -10.89
C ARG A 190 14.15 19.63 -11.44
N ILE A 191 14.63 19.19 -12.61
CA ILE A 191 14.21 17.94 -13.24
C ILE A 191 14.51 16.75 -12.32
N ILE A 192 15.73 16.64 -11.81
CA ILE A 192 16.10 15.54 -10.91
C ILE A 192 15.24 15.55 -9.63
N ALA A 193 14.98 16.73 -9.05
CA ALA A 193 14.12 16.85 -7.88
C ALA A 193 12.68 16.41 -8.18
N GLN A 194 12.13 16.80 -9.34
CA GLN A 194 10.81 16.39 -9.81
C GLN A 194 10.74 14.88 -10.05
N GLU A 195 11.74 14.29 -10.71
CA GLU A 195 11.81 12.84 -10.96
C GLU A 195 11.81 12.05 -9.64
N ARG A 196 12.59 12.48 -8.66
CA ARG A 196 12.61 11.85 -7.32
C ARG A 196 11.24 11.98 -6.63
N SER A 197 10.62 13.15 -6.69
CA SER A 197 9.28 13.37 -6.14
C SER A 197 8.22 12.51 -6.83
N LEU A 198 8.28 12.38 -8.16
CA LEU A 198 7.39 11.54 -8.94
C LEU A 198 7.59 10.05 -8.65
N ALA A 199 8.82 9.60 -8.48
CA ALA A 199 9.11 8.22 -8.09
C ALA A 199 8.50 7.89 -6.72
N GLU A 200 8.59 8.80 -5.76
CA GLU A 200 7.95 8.67 -4.44
C GLU A 200 6.42 8.67 -4.53
N ASP A 201 5.86 9.51 -5.38
CA ASP A 201 4.41 9.54 -5.63
C ASP A 201 3.92 8.25 -6.29
N LYS A 202 4.65 7.75 -7.28
CA LYS A 202 4.32 6.53 -8.00
C LYS A 202 4.27 5.32 -7.06
N MET A 203 5.20 5.21 -6.11
CA MET A 203 5.17 4.13 -5.11
C MET A 203 3.87 4.13 -4.30
N ALA A 204 3.49 5.28 -3.75
CA ALA A 204 2.29 5.38 -2.91
C ALA A 204 1.01 5.22 -3.73
N ASN A 205 0.97 5.77 -4.95
CA ASN A 205 -0.14 5.60 -5.87
C ASN A 205 -0.29 4.12 -6.28
N GLY A 206 0.83 3.39 -6.41
CA GLY A 206 0.83 1.95 -6.62
C GLY A 206 0.14 1.20 -5.48
N GLN A 207 0.45 1.53 -4.22
CA GLN A 207 -0.21 0.94 -3.05
C GLN A 207 -1.74 1.21 -3.06
N LEU A 208 -2.15 2.44 -3.37
CA LEU A 208 -3.57 2.78 -3.49
C LEU A 208 -4.24 1.96 -4.60
N GLN A 209 -3.58 1.81 -5.74
CA GLN A 209 -4.10 1.04 -6.87
C GLN A 209 -4.23 -0.44 -6.53
N GLU A 210 -3.25 -1.04 -5.85
CA GLU A 210 -3.32 -2.41 -5.37
C GLU A 210 -4.49 -2.62 -4.39
N GLU A 211 -4.73 -1.68 -3.47
CA GLU A 211 -5.87 -1.76 -2.56
C GLU A 211 -7.21 -1.68 -3.30
N ARG A 212 -7.33 -0.80 -4.30
CA ARG A 212 -8.51 -0.73 -5.16
C ARG A 212 -8.73 -2.03 -5.92
N GLN A 213 -7.68 -2.58 -6.53
CA GLN A 213 -7.75 -3.87 -7.23
C GLN A 213 -8.17 -5.00 -6.29
N LYS A 214 -7.69 -5.03 -5.05
CA LYS A 214 -8.13 -6.02 -4.04
C LYS A 214 -9.63 -5.86 -3.71
N LEU A 215 -10.13 -4.63 -3.64
CA LEU A 215 -11.54 -4.37 -3.40
C LEU A 215 -12.41 -4.75 -4.61
N ASP A 216 -11.98 -4.43 -5.82
CA ASP A 216 -12.67 -4.78 -7.07
C ASP A 216 -12.66 -6.29 -7.33
N ALA A 217 -11.54 -6.97 -7.06
CA ALA A 217 -11.48 -8.43 -7.16
C ALA A 217 -12.48 -9.11 -6.22
N ARG A 218 -12.71 -8.55 -5.02
CA ARG A 218 -13.73 -9.04 -4.09
C ARG A 218 -15.15 -8.77 -4.58
N ARG A 219 -15.38 -7.63 -5.25
CA ARG A 219 -16.66 -7.32 -5.91
C ARG A 219 -16.97 -8.31 -7.03
N ILE A 220 -15.99 -8.63 -7.87
CA ILE A 220 -16.15 -9.57 -8.99
C ILE A 220 -16.39 -11.00 -8.50
N ARG A 221 -15.80 -11.39 -7.36
CA ARG A 221 -15.98 -12.72 -6.73
C ARG A 221 -17.37 -12.96 -6.11
N LEU A 222 -18.32 -12.02 -6.19
CA LEU A 222 -19.67 -12.23 -5.67
C LEU A 222 -20.39 -13.31 -6.51
N PRO A 223 -20.69 -14.50 -5.96
CA PRO A 223 -21.28 -15.61 -6.73
C PRO A 223 -22.73 -15.33 -7.15
N LEU A 224 -23.14 -15.99 -8.24
CA LEU A 224 -24.36 -15.76 -9.02
C LEU A 224 -25.70 -16.07 -8.31
N ALA A 225 -25.72 -16.58 -7.08
CA ALA A 225 -26.95 -16.70 -6.29
C ALA A 225 -26.98 -15.64 -5.17
N ARG A 226 -27.63 -14.49 -5.45
CA ARG A 226 -27.75 -13.34 -4.52
C ARG A 226 -28.40 -13.70 -3.17
N ASN A 227 -29.13 -14.80 -3.11
CA ASN A 227 -29.95 -15.20 -1.97
C ASN A 227 -29.38 -16.41 -1.24
N THR A 228 -28.11 -16.37 -0.79
CA THR A 228 -27.53 -17.41 0.08
C THR A 228 -26.81 -16.80 1.28
N PRO A 229 -26.72 -17.51 2.43
CA PRO A 229 -25.89 -17.09 3.57
C PRO A 229 -24.44 -16.83 3.17
N ALA A 230 -23.84 -17.72 2.37
CA ALA A 230 -22.49 -17.56 1.87
C ALA A 230 -22.32 -16.24 1.08
N CYS A 231 -23.23 -15.92 0.15
CA CYS A 231 -23.20 -14.67 -0.61
C CYS A 231 -23.35 -13.44 0.29
N LYS A 232 -24.27 -13.47 1.27
CA LYS A 232 -24.42 -12.38 2.26
C LYS A 232 -23.15 -12.16 3.07
N ARG A 233 -22.41 -13.21 3.45
CA ARG A 233 -21.13 -13.08 4.17
C ARG A 233 -20.09 -12.37 3.33
N ILE A 234 -19.98 -12.70 2.04
CA ILE A 234 -19.04 -12.05 1.11
C ILE A 234 -19.44 -10.58 0.91
N TYR A 235 -20.73 -10.30 0.74
CA TYR A 235 -21.23 -8.94 0.61
C TYR A 235 -21.00 -8.10 1.88
N ASP A 236 -21.23 -8.68 3.06
CA ASP A 236 -21.00 -8.02 4.35
C ASP A 236 -19.50 -7.72 4.54
N GLU A 237 -18.61 -8.67 4.18
CA GLU A 237 -17.15 -8.45 4.17
C GLU A 237 -16.72 -7.36 3.18
N TYR A 238 -17.24 -7.38 1.96
CA TYR A 238 -17.02 -6.33 0.97
C TYR A 238 -17.49 -4.96 1.48
N SER A 239 -18.66 -4.90 2.10
CA SER A 239 -19.25 -3.66 2.62
C SER A 239 -18.40 -3.06 3.73
N ARG A 240 -17.88 -3.87 4.65
CA ARG A 240 -16.94 -3.42 5.69
C ARG A 240 -15.65 -2.86 5.10
N LEU A 241 -15.08 -3.53 4.10
CA LEU A 241 -13.87 -3.04 3.42
C LEU A 241 -14.13 -1.73 2.67
N LEU A 242 -15.27 -1.63 1.99
CA LEU A 242 -15.69 -0.42 1.31
C LEU A 242 -15.89 0.74 2.30
N GLU A 243 -16.49 0.48 3.47
CA GLU A 243 -16.67 1.51 4.48
C GLU A 243 -15.34 1.97 5.09
N ARG A 244 -14.41 1.03 5.37
CA ARG A 244 -13.03 1.39 5.74
C ARG A 244 -12.39 2.30 4.70
N TYR A 245 -12.50 1.94 3.41
CA TYR A 245 -11.95 2.73 2.32
C TYR A 245 -12.60 4.12 2.20
N LYS A 246 -13.92 4.22 2.36
CA LYS A 246 -14.62 5.52 2.39
C LYS A 246 -14.14 6.40 3.54
N ASN A 247 -13.96 5.82 4.73
CA ASN A 247 -13.47 6.56 5.89
C ASN A 247 -12.06 7.11 5.66
N LEU A 248 -11.16 6.32 5.08
CA LEU A 248 -9.82 6.77 4.70
C LEU A 248 -9.86 7.90 3.66
N ARG A 249 -10.73 7.81 2.65
CA ARG A 249 -10.95 8.89 1.67
C ARG A 249 -11.56 10.16 2.26
N ARG A 250 -12.28 10.06 3.38
CA ARG A 250 -12.78 11.21 4.15
C ARG A 250 -11.71 11.85 5.03
N GLY A 251 -10.47 11.34 5.01
CA GLY A 251 -9.37 11.86 5.81
C GLY A 251 -9.27 11.27 7.22
N MET A 252 -10.05 10.23 7.53
CA MET A 252 -9.91 9.53 8.82
C MET A 252 -8.50 8.95 8.95
N LEU A 253 -7.89 9.07 10.14
CA LEU A 253 -6.59 8.49 10.42
C LEU A 253 -6.61 6.98 10.19
N ARG A 254 -5.57 6.46 9.54
CA ARG A 254 -5.48 5.04 9.18
C ARG A 254 -5.66 4.12 10.39
N ALA A 255 -5.03 4.45 11.52
CA ALA A 255 -5.14 3.67 12.74
C ALA A 255 -6.59 3.60 13.25
N ASP A 256 -7.38 4.65 13.09
CA ASP A 256 -8.76 4.72 13.57
C ASP A 256 -9.70 3.95 12.64
N ALA A 257 -9.51 4.11 11.32
CA ALA A 257 -10.22 3.33 10.32
C ALA A 257 -9.93 1.82 10.46
N ASP A 258 -8.68 1.45 10.77
CA ASP A 258 -8.27 0.08 11.03
C ASP A 258 -8.91 -0.49 12.31
N ARG A 259 -8.95 0.28 13.41
CA ARG A 259 -9.64 -0.14 14.65
C ARG A 259 -11.14 -0.34 14.42
N ALA A 260 -11.80 0.59 13.74
CA ALA A 260 -13.22 0.46 13.41
C ALA A 260 -13.50 -0.77 12.53
N PHE A 261 -12.63 -1.02 11.54
CA PHE A 261 -12.73 -2.20 10.68
C PHE A 261 -12.53 -3.50 11.46
N ILE A 262 -11.52 -3.59 12.33
CA ILE A 262 -11.25 -4.77 13.18
C ILE A 262 -12.46 -5.06 14.07
N HIS A 263 -13.00 -4.06 14.75
CA HIS A 263 -14.18 -4.22 15.60
C HIS A 263 -15.41 -4.71 14.81
N SER A 264 -15.62 -4.15 13.61
CA SER A 264 -16.70 -4.58 12.71
C SER A 264 -16.50 -6.03 12.23
N GLU A 265 -15.27 -6.42 11.90
CA GLU A 265 -14.90 -7.80 11.54
C GLU A 265 -15.14 -8.77 12.69
N GLU A 266 -14.75 -8.43 13.91
CA GLU A 266 -14.96 -9.27 15.10
C GLU A 266 -16.45 -9.48 15.39
N THR A 267 -17.23 -8.41 15.30
CA THR A 267 -18.69 -8.45 15.45
C THR A 267 -19.32 -9.33 14.37
N ALA A 268 -18.93 -9.17 13.10
CA ALA A 268 -19.41 -10.03 12.02
C ALA A 268 -19.01 -11.50 12.21
N ARG A 269 -17.78 -11.77 12.63
CA ARG A 269 -17.31 -13.14 12.95
C ARG A 269 -18.07 -13.75 14.12
N ALA A 270 -18.41 -12.97 15.16
CA ALA A 270 -19.24 -13.44 16.26
C ALA A 270 -20.64 -13.84 15.75
N ARG A 271 -21.29 -12.97 14.96
CA ARG A 271 -22.59 -13.26 14.31
C ARG A 271 -22.52 -14.52 13.43
N HIS A 272 -21.49 -14.65 12.59
CA HIS A 272 -21.32 -15.82 11.72
C HIS A 272 -21.04 -17.11 12.50
N ARG A 273 -20.30 -17.04 13.61
CA ARG A 273 -20.06 -18.18 14.50
C ARG A 273 -21.35 -18.62 15.19
N ALA A 274 -22.14 -17.68 15.71
CA ALA A 274 -23.45 -17.97 16.30
C ALA A 274 -24.36 -18.65 15.28
N LEU A 275 -24.45 -18.10 14.06
CA LEU A 275 -25.25 -18.69 12.97
C LEU A 275 -24.75 -20.08 12.55
N ASN A 276 -23.43 -20.28 12.41
CA ASN A 276 -22.87 -21.61 12.10
C ASN A 276 -23.14 -22.62 13.22
N LYS A 277 -23.09 -22.18 14.49
CA LYS A 277 -23.43 -23.03 15.64
C LYS A 277 -24.89 -23.43 15.56
N LEU A 278 -25.78 -22.50 15.24
CA LEU A 278 -27.21 -22.77 15.03
C LEU A 278 -27.41 -23.80 13.92
N ILE A 279 -26.84 -23.60 12.72
CA ILE A 279 -27.01 -24.50 11.57
C ILE A 279 -26.49 -25.93 11.86
N ARG A 280 -25.35 -26.05 12.54
CA ARG A 280 -24.67 -27.36 12.72
C ARG A 280 -25.29 -28.27 13.77
N ARG A 281 -25.99 -27.72 14.76
CA ARG A 281 -26.57 -28.52 15.86
C ARG A 281 -28.07 -28.63 15.71
N ALA A 282 -28.66 -29.65 16.33
CA ALA A 282 -30.11 -29.71 16.52
C ALA A 282 -30.57 -28.56 17.45
N PRO A 283 -31.69 -27.89 17.15
CA PRO A 283 -32.29 -26.96 18.09
C PRO A 283 -32.70 -27.72 19.36
N THR A 284 -32.42 -27.13 20.52
CA THR A 284 -32.73 -27.71 21.83
C THR A 284 -33.92 -27.03 22.50
N THR A 285 -34.29 -25.84 22.02
CA THR A 285 -35.42 -25.05 22.52
C THR A 285 -36.30 -24.62 21.35
N GLN A 286 -37.56 -24.26 21.66
CA GLN A 286 -38.50 -23.72 20.66
C GLN A 286 -37.99 -22.42 20.03
N GLU A 287 -37.30 -21.58 20.82
CA GLU A 287 -36.69 -20.33 20.34
C GLU A 287 -35.59 -20.61 19.30
N GLU A 288 -34.70 -21.57 19.56
CA GLU A 288 -33.65 -21.96 18.61
C GLU A 288 -34.24 -22.57 17.33
N LEU A 289 -35.32 -23.34 17.45
CA LEU A 289 -36.06 -23.84 16.29
C LEU A 289 -36.65 -22.67 15.48
N MET A 290 -37.24 -21.68 16.15
CA MET A 290 -37.79 -20.49 15.48
C MET A 290 -36.70 -19.71 14.74
N GLU A 291 -35.54 -19.52 15.35
CA GLU A 291 -34.38 -18.88 14.69
C GLU A 291 -33.94 -19.66 13.44
N LYS A 292 -33.91 -21.00 13.51
CA LYS A 292 -33.59 -21.85 12.35
C LYS A 292 -34.63 -21.75 11.25
N LEU A 293 -35.91 -21.78 11.61
CA LEU A 293 -37.01 -21.69 10.67
C LEU A 293 -37.00 -20.33 9.96
N LEU A 294 -36.78 -19.23 10.68
CA LEU A 294 -36.54 -17.90 10.11
C LEU A 294 -35.36 -17.89 9.14
N HIS A 295 -34.27 -18.56 9.51
CA HIS A 295 -33.11 -18.70 8.65
C HIS A 295 -33.46 -19.43 7.34
N TRP A 296 -34.06 -20.63 7.42
CA TRP A 296 -34.45 -21.43 6.26
C TRP A 296 -35.45 -20.70 5.36
N GLN A 297 -36.43 -20.04 5.97
CA GLN A 297 -37.44 -19.23 5.30
C GLN A 297 -36.81 -18.14 4.43
N LYS A 298 -35.81 -17.44 4.97
CA LYS A 298 -35.06 -16.38 4.27
C LYS A 298 -34.38 -16.88 2.99
N TYR A 299 -34.22 -18.20 2.86
CA TYR A 299 -33.60 -18.85 1.71
C TYR A 299 -34.57 -19.75 0.92
N GLY A 300 -35.86 -19.64 1.23
CA GLY A 300 -36.97 -20.21 0.47
C GLY A 300 -37.18 -21.69 0.73
N ILE A 301 -36.92 -22.20 1.92
CA ILE A 301 -37.46 -23.52 2.30
C ILE A 301 -38.98 -23.39 2.46
N THR A 302 -39.74 -24.39 2.00
CA THR A 302 -41.20 -24.32 2.06
C THR A 302 -41.78 -24.62 3.43
N ILE A 303 -43.05 -24.29 3.56
CA ILE A 303 -43.89 -24.55 4.73
C ILE A 303 -43.88 -26.03 5.11
N ASP A 304 -44.12 -26.94 4.16
CA ASP A 304 -44.14 -28.37 4.45
C ASP A 304 -42.74 -28.91 4.78
N GLU A 305 -41.71 -28.34 4.13
CA GLU A 305 -40.31 -28.65 4.42
C GLU A 305 -39.95 -28.21 5.85
N HIS A 306 -40.44 -27.05 6.31
CA HIS A 306 -40.31 -26.61 7.70
C HIS A 306 -40.96 -27.57 8.69
N ASP A 307 -42.21 -27.97 8.44
CA ASP A 307 -42.94 -28.86 9.35
C ASP A 307 -42.24 -30.22 9.43
N ARG A 308 -41.74 -30.73 8.30
CA ARG A 308 -40.92 -31.94 8.25
C ARG A 308 -39.64 -31.81 9.08
N LEU A 309 -38.92 -30.68 8.95
CA LEU A 309 -37.70 -30.43 9.70
C LEU A 309 -37.95 -30.20 11.20
N ALA A 310 -39.05 -29.55 11.57
CA ALA A 310 -39.46 -29.41 12.97
C ALA A 310 -39.74 -30.78 13.61
N GLN A 311 -40.52 -31.63 12.92
CA GLN A 311 -40.78 -33.00 13.35
C GLN A 311 -39.50 -33.84 13.45
N PHE A 312 -38.57 -33.70 12.50
CA PHE A 312 -37.27 -34.37 12.54
C PHE A 312 -36.49 -34.06 13.83
N TYR A 313 -36.63 -32.84 14.35
CA TYR A 313 -36.01 -32.43 15.61
C TYR A 313 -36.89 -32.71 16.85
N GLY A 314 -38.02 -33.40 16.70
CA GLY A 314 -38.91 -33.76 17.81
C GLY A 314 -39.86 -32.64 18.27
N PHE A 315 -39.98 -31.56 17.48
CA PHE A 315 -40.90 -30.48 17.79
C PHE A 315 -42.22 -30.65 17.04
N ALA A 316 -43.32 -30.22 17.67
CA ALA A 316 -44.60 -30.11 16.99
C ALA A 316 -44.50 -29.06 15.87
N PRO A 317 -45.17 -29.27 14.72
CA PRO A 317 -45.31 -28.25 13.70
C PRO A 317 -45.82 -26.95 14.32
N ILE A 318 -45.24 -25.83 13.91
CA ILE A 318 -45.63 -24.53 14.46
C ILE A 318 -47.06 -24.25 14.03
N SER A 319 -47.95 -24.07 15.01
CA SER A 319 -49.32 -23.64 14.76
C SER A 319 -49.27 -22.27 14.09
N ARG A 320 -49.72 -22.21 12.84
CA ARG A 320 -49.77 -20.98 12.07
C ARG A 320 -51.17 -20.43 12.28
N PRO A 321 -51.31 -19.27 12.92
CA PRO A 321 -52.62 -18.73 13.14
C PRO A 321 -53.24 -18.33 11.80
N ASP A 322 -54.54 -18.57 11.66
CA ASP A 322 -55.34 -18.36 10.44
C ASP A 322 -55.61 -16.85 10.16
N TYR A 323 -54.77 -15.96 10.69
CA TYR A 323 -55.02 -14.52 10.62
C TYR A 323 -54.85 -14.01 9.18
N THR A 324 -55.93 -13.48 8.62
CA THR A 324 -55.97 -12.37 7.67
C THR A 324 -55.33 -11.13 8.32
N ALA A 325 -54.00 -11.13 8.46
CA ALA A 325 -53.34 -10.21 9.39
C ALA A 325 -53.37 -8.73 8.95
N ASP A 326 -53.64 -7.90 9.96
CA ASP A 326 -53.63 -6.44 10.02
C ASP A 326 -52.28 -5.83 9.59
N PRO A 327 -52.20 -5.08 8.46
CA PRO A 327 -51.00 -4.49 7.87
C PRO A 327 -50.12 -3.64 8.80
N GLU A 328 -50.65 -3.19 9.93
CA GLU A 328 -49.96 -2.24 10.81
C GLU A 328 -49.16 -2.90 11.95
N LYS A 329 -49.40 -4.18 12.25
CA LYS A 329 -48.67 -4.92 13.30
C LYS A 329 -47.43 -5.66 12.81
N PHE A 330 -47.10 -5.54 11.52
CA PHE A 330 -46.03 -6.32 10.91
C PHE A 330 -44.65 -5.73 11.18
N ASN A 331 -43.77 -6.50 11.82
CA ASN A 331 -42.33 -6.35 11.63
C ASN A 331 -41.92 -7.26 10.45
N GLY A 332 -41.04 -6.78 9.57
CA GLY A 332 -40.61 -7.51 8.36
C GLY A 332 -39.79 -8.78 8.63
N ASP A 333 -39.54 -9.10 9.90
CA ASP A 333 -38.72 -10.22 10.35
C ASP A 333 -39.52 -11.29 11.13
N ASP A 334 -40.86 -11.16 11.22
CA ASP A 334 -41.71 -12.15 11.88
C ASP A 334 -41.83 -13.41 11.02
N TYR A 335 -41.65 -14.58 11.64
CA TYR A 335 -41.73 -15.88 10.98
C TYR A 335 -43.06 -16.07 10.26
N LEU A 336 -44.15 -15.64 10.90
CA LEU A 336 -45.50 -15.74 10.34
C LEU A 336 -45.69 -14.83 9.12
N SER A 337 -45.07 -13.65 9.13
CA SER A 337 -45.09 -12.71 7.99
C SER A 337 -44.36 -13.31 6.78
N LEU A 338 -43.18 -13.90 7.02
CA LEU A 338 -42.39 -14.50 5.96
C LEU A 338 -43.10 -15.74 5.38
N CYS A 339 -43.78 -16.55 6.21
CA CYS A 339 -44.50 -17.76 5.76
C CYS A 339 -45.55 -17.47 4.70
N LYS A 340 -46.19 -16.29 4.69
CA LYS A 340 -47.22 -15.91 3.70
C LYS A 340 -46.74 -15.96 2.26
N GLN A 341 -45.46 -15.66 2.03
CA GLN A 341 -44.90 -15.58 0.67
C GLN A 341 -44.34 -16.92 0.18
N THR A 342 -44.47 -17.96 1.00
CA THR A 342 -43.84 -19.25 0.74
C THR A 342 -44.89 -20.27 0.40
N LEU A 343 -44.63 -21.01 -0.67
CA LEU A 343 -45.50 -22.07 -1.12
C LEU A 343 -45.67 -23.09 0.01
N PHE A 344 -46.89 -23.63 0.14
CA PHE A 344 -47.18 -24.74 1.05
C PHE A 344 -46.27 -25.94 0.72
N SER A 345 -46.40 -26.41 -0.53
CA SER A 345 -45.64 -27.52 -1.09
C SER A 345 -44.88 -27.11 -2.36
N ARG A 346 -43.68 -27.66 -2.58
CA ARG A 346 -43.08 -27.68 -3.93
C ARG A 346 -43.68 -28.86 -4.72
N PRO A 347 -43.96 -28.70 -6.02
CA PRO A 347 -44.20 -29.88 -6.87
C PRO A 347 -42.97 -30.79 -6.81
N LYS A 348 -43.17 -32.11 -6.95
CA LYS A 348 -42.06 -33.08 -6.92
C LYS A 348 -40.97 -32.62 -7.90
N PRO A 349 -39.79 -32.20 -7.40
CA PRO A 349 -38.76 -31.62 -8.24
C PRO A 349 -38.24 -32.67 -9.22
N SER A 350 -37.74 -32.27 -10.39
CA SER A 350 -37.00 -33.21 -11.26
C SER A 350 -35.65 -33.56 -10.60
N PRO A 351 -35.01 -34.70 -10.92
CA PRO A 351 -33.71 -35.06 -10.35
C PRO A 351 -32.63 -33.98 -10.54
N GLN A 352 -32.62 -33.32 -11.71
CA GLN A 352 -31.70 -32.21 -11.99
C GLN A 352 -32.00 -30.98 -11.13
N TYR A 353 -33.27 -30.61 -11.00
CA TYR A 353 -33.66 -29.47 -10.16
C TYR A 353 -33.40 -29.75 -8.67
N MET A 354 -33.65 -30.98 -8.22
CA MET A 354 -33.34 -31.42 -6.86
C MET A 354 -31.83 -31.39 -6.58
N SER A 355 -30.99 -31.82 -7.53
CA SER A 355 -29.53 -31.69 -7.43
C SER A 355 -29.08 -30.24 -7.31
N ALA A 356 -29.68 -29.34 -8.09
CA ALA A 356 -29.43 -27.90 -7.98
C ALA A 356 -29.87 -27.33 -6.61
N LEU A 357 -31.00 -27.80 -6.05
CA LEU A 357 -31.46 -27.44 -4.71
C LEU A 357 -30.50 -27.93 -3.62
N VAL A 358 -30.08 -29.20 -3.68
CA VAL A 358 -29.09 -29.77 -2.75
C VAL A 358 -27.80 -28.97 -2.78
N THR A 359 -27.29 -28.66 -3.97
CA THR A 359 -26.09 -27.83 -4.16
C THR A 359 -26.30 -26.44 -3.56
N LYS A 360 -27.45 -25.80 -3.83
CA LYS A 360 -27.79 -24.49 -3.25
C LYS A 360 -27.86 -24.53 -1.72
N TRP A 361 -28.45 -25.57 -1.15
CA TRP A 361 -28.59 -25.72 0.31
C TRP A 361 -27.27 -25.98 1.00
N SER A 362 -26.45 -26.89 0.46
CA SER A 362 -25.17 -27.27 1.04
C SER A 362 -24.13 -26.15 0.86
N GLU A 363 -23.90 -25.65 -0.36
CA GLU A 363 -22.91 -24.60 -0.64
C GLU A 363 -23.36 -23.24 -0.09
N GLY A 364 -24.67 -22.99 -0.07
CA GLY A 364 -25.24 -21.81 0.54
C GLY A 364 -25.09 -21.79 2.06
N LEU A 365 -24.81 -22.94 2.70
CA LEU A 365 -24.87 -23.14 4.15
C LEU A 365 -26.27 -22.85 4.71
N ILE A 366 -27.32 -23.26 4.00
CA ILE A 366 -28.72 -23.08 4.41
C ILE A 366 -29.15 -24.25 5.30
N LEU A 367 -28.80 -25.47 4.89
CA LEU A 367 -29.13 -26.71 5.59
C LEU A 367 -27.86 -27.51 5.89
N ASN A 368 -27.88 -28.30 6.96
CA ASN A 368 -26.86 -29.32 7.21
C ASN A 368 -27.17 -30.62 6.45
N ASN A 369 -26.22 -31.56 6.44
CA ASN A 369 -26.35 -32.78 5.64
C ASN A 369 -27.54 -33.66 6.05
N ASP A 370 -27.89 -33.69 7.34
CA ASP A 370 -28.98 -34.54 7.83
C ASP A 370 -30.34 -33.90 7.51
N GLU A 371 -30.45 -32.58 7.62
CA GLU A 371 -31.61 -31.81 7.14
C GLU A 371 -31.82 -32.02 5.63
N ILE A 372 -30.75 -31.98 4.83
CA ILE A 372 -30.83 -32.25 3.39
C ILE A 372 -31.35 -33.66 3.11
N LYS A 373 -30.89 -34.68 3.86
CA LYS A 373 -31.38 -36.06 3.71
C LYS A 373 -32.87 -36.16 4.05
N GLN A 374 -33.33 -35.46 5.08
CA GLN A 374 -34.75 -35.44 5.44
C GLN A 374 -35.61 -34.83 4.34
N LEU A 375 -35.16 -33.73 3.73
CA LEU A 375 -35.89 -33.12 2.62
C LEU A 375 -35.84 -33.97 1.34
N LEU A 376 -34.72 -34.62 1.05
CA LEU A 376 -34.65 -35.59 -0.06
C LEU A 376 -35.65 -36.73 0.14
N SER A 377 -35.73 -37.27 1.36
CA SER A 377 -36.71 -38.29 1.72
C SER A 377 -38.15 -37.79 1.58
N LEU A 378 -38.44 -36.53 1.95
CA LEU A 378 -39.77 -35.93 1.78
C LEU A 378 -40.21 -35.91 0.32
N HIS A 379 -39.27 -35.63 -0.59
CA HIS A 379 -39.51 -35.57 -2.05
C HIS A 379 -39.42 -36.94 -2.75
N GLY A 380 -39.23 -38.03 -2.00
CA GLY A 380 -39.15 -39.40 -2.53
C GLY A 380 -37.79 -39.79 -3.13
N TYR A 381 -36.71 -39.10 -2.75
CA TYR A 381 -35.32 -39.39 -3.16
C TYR A 381 -34.58 -40.12 -2.03
N HIS A 382 -34.94 -41.38 -1.78
CA HIS A 382 -34.40 -42.17 -0.67
C HIS A 382 -33.02 -42.80 -0.93
N ASP A 383 -32.64 -42.98 -2.20
CA ASP A 383 -31.36 -43.58 -2.59
C ASP A 383 -30.31 -42.52 -2.95
N HIS A 384 -29.23 -42.47 -2.16
CA HIS A 384 -28.07 -41.59 -2.38
C HIS A 384 -27.33 -41.84 -3.72
N THR A 385 -27.70 -42.88 -4.46
CA THR A 385 -27.13 -43.20 -5.76
C THR A 385 -27.61 -42.28 -6.88
N GLN A 386 -28.71 -41.55 -6.70
CA GLN A 386 -29.27 -40.71 -7.77
C GLN A 386 -28.82 -39.24 -7.73
N ILE A 387 -28.48 -38.69 -6.55
CA ILE A 387 -28.06 -37.29 -6.40
C ILE A 387 -26.90 -37.21 -5.41
N PRO A 388 -25.66 -36.95 -5.85
CA PRO A 388 -24.52 -36.81 -4.95
C PRO A 388 -24.69 -35.56 -4.08
N ILE A 389 -24.61 -35.74 -2.76
CA ILE A 389 -24.53 -34.64 -1.81
C ILE A 389 -23.07 -34.16 -1.81
N PRO A 390 -22.77 -32.92 -2.27
CA PRO A 390 -21.41 -32.43 -2.24
C PRO A 390 -20.93 -32.36 -0.78
N PRO A 391 -19.69 -32.76 -0.48
CA PRO A 391 -19.15 -32.62 0.86
C PRO A 391 -19.24 -31.15 1.25
N LEU A 392 -19.75 -30.86 2.45
CA LEU A 392 -19.77 -29.50 3.00
C LEU A 392 -18.38 -28.89 2.76
N PRO A 393 -18.30 -27.68 2.19
CA PRO A 393 -17.02 -27.05 1.93
C PRO A 393 -16.26 -27.07 3.24
N ARG A 394 -15.15 -27.82 3.29
CA ARG A 394 -14.23 -27.77 4.42
C ARG A 394 -14.00 -26.28 4.59
N GLN A 395 -14.39 -25.75 5.76
CA GLN A 395 -14.00 -24.40 6.11
C GLN A 395 -12.48 -24.46 6.05
N THR A 396 -11.93 -24.01 4.92
CA THR A 396 -10.52 -23.76 4.81
C THR A 396 -10.29 -22.90 6.03
N ARG A 397 -9.41 -23.36 6.92
CA ARG A 397 -8.79 -22.47 7.88
C ARG A 397 -8.31 -21.34 6.99
N THR A 398 -9.12 -20.28 6.89
CA THR A 398 -8.77 -19.05 6.23
C THR A 398 -7.56 -18.71 7.03
N SER A 399 -6.41 -18.97 6.43
CA SER A 399 -5.09 -18.78 7.00
C SER A 399 -5.18 -17.40 7.58
N GLY A 400 -5.38 -17.36 8.91
CA GLY A 400 -5.71 -16.13 9.61
C GLY A 400 -4.62 -15.20 9.14
N LEU A 401 -5.03 -14.10 8.50
CA LEU A 401 -4.13 -13.04 8.10
C LEU A 401 -3.13 -12.89 9.24
N LYS A 402 -1.88 -13.35 9.01
CA LYS A 402 -0.72 -13.09 9.88
C LYS A 402 -0.40 -11.61 9.72
N CYS A 403 -1.38 -10.74 9.98
CA CYS A 403 -1.37 -9.31 9.67
C CYS A 403 -1.58 -8.48 10.95
N SER A 404 -1.28 -9.03 12.13
CA SER A 404 -1.37 -8.24 13.37
C SER A 404 -0.30 -8.54 14.43
N ARG A 405 0.65 -9.46 14.20
CA ARG A 405 1.80 -9.63 15.13
C ARG A 405 3.06 -8.87 14.70
N GLU A 406 3.27 -8.64 13.40
CA GLU A 406 4.43 -7.86 12.93
C GLU A 406 4.22 -6.33 13.01
N LEU A 407 2.97 -5.85 12.97
CA LEU A 407 2.68 -4.41 13.10
C LEU A 407 2.71 -3.90 14.55
N ALA A 408 2.51 -4.77 15.55
CA ALA A 408 2.66 -4.40 16.97
C ALA A 408 4.14 -4.27 17.37
N ASN A 409 5.01 -5.13 16.83
CA ASN A 409 6.45 -5.12 17.13
C ASN A 409 7.24 -3.99 16.45
N LEU A 410 6.59 -3.21 15.57
CA LEU A 410 7.20 -2.04 14.91
C LEU A 410 6.82 -0.70 15.55
N VAL A 411 5.93 -0.71 16.55
CA VAL A 411 5.47 0.50 17.27
C VAL A 411 6.18 0.65 18.63
N ASP A 412 6.57 -0.45 19.28
CA ASP A 412 7.37 -0.40 20.52
C ASP A 412 8.87 -0.55 20.24
N GLY A 413 9.42 0.46 19.57
CA GLY A 413 10.85 0.71 19.50
C GLY A 413 11.34 1.52 20.70
N THR A 414 11.12 1.06 21.92
CA THR A 414 11.90 1.54 23.07
C THR A 414 13.30 0.92 23.00
N PRO A 415 14.38 1.72 22.98
CA PRO A 415 15.72 1.16 23.04
C PRO A 415 15.98 0.62 24.45
N THR A 416 16.05 -0.70 24.58
CA THR A 416 16.65 -1.36 25.73
C THR A 416 18.13 -1.00 25.81
N ASN A 417 18.45 0.00 26.62
CA ASN A 417 19.79 0.24 27.13
C ASN A 417 20.12 -0.80 28.23
N ARG A 418 21.05 -1.70 27.92
CA ARG A 418 22.01 -2.35 28.84
C ARG A 418 23.36 -2.19 28.12
N SER A 419 24.41 -1.60 28.66
CA SER A 419 25.01 -1.80 29.97
C SER A 419 25.71 -0.52 30.44
N LEU A 420 25.53 -0.24 31.73
CA LEU A 420 26.34 0.66 32.53
C LEU A 420 27.79 0.14 32.61
N ASN A 421 28.74 1.08 32.51
CA ASN A 421 29.99 1.06 33.28
C ASN A 421 30.14 2.47 33.89
N GLU A 422 30.05 2.51 35.23
CA GLU A 422 30.86 3.27 36.21
C GLU A 422 31.80 4.34 35.62
N GLN A 423 31.93 5.61 36.04
CA GLN A 423 31.80 6.39 37.29
C GLN A 423 32.04 7.90 36.89
N PRO A 424 32.15 8.91 37.80
CA PRO A 424 31.43 9.19 39.04
C PRO A 424 30.79 10.61 39.04
N LEU A 425 30.02 10.86 40.11
CA LEU A 425 29.35 12.11 40.45
C LEU A 425 30.30 13.32 40.51
N MET A 426 29.87 14.43 39.92
CA MET A 426 30.23 15.79 40.32
C MET A 426 28.98 16.48 40.88
N THR A 427 29.01 16.70 42.18
CA THR A 427 28.11 17.53 42.97
C THR A 427 28.18 18.98 42.49
N LEU A 428 27.03 19.57 42.13
CA LEU A 428 26.88 21.02 42.07
C LEU A 428 25.98 21.47 43.22
N ARG A 429 26.65 22.10 44.17
CA ARG A 429 26.11 22.73 45.38
C ARG A 429 25.78 24.18 45.05
N ASN A 430 24.55 24.58 45.38
CA ASN A 430 24.00 25.91 45.66
C ASN A 430 24.75 27.18 45.20
N GLY A 431 24.01 28.04 44.52
CA GLY A 431 24.24 29.49 44.48
C GLY A 431 22.92 30.22 44.31
N LYS A 432 22.22 30.48 45.43
CA LYS A 432 21.17 31.51 45.51
C LYS A 432 21.86 32.88 45.55
N TYR A 433 21.29 33.83 44.84
CA TYR A 433 21.54 35.25 45.03
C TYR A 433 21.12 35.66 46.45
N TYR A 434 22.09 35.97 47.30
CA TYR A 434 22.37 37.30 47.83
C TYR A 434 23.88 37.46 47.99
#